data_AF-A0A235GCT8-F1
#
_entry.id   AF-A0A235GCT8-F1
#
_cell.length_a   1.000
_cell.length_b   1.000
_cell.length_c   1.000
_cell.angle_alpha   90.00
_cell.angle_beta   90.00
_cell.angle_gamma   90.00
#
_symmetry.space_group_name_H-M   'P 1'
#
loop_
_entity.id
_entity.type
_entity.pdbx_description
1 polymer ?
#
loop_
_entity_poly.entity_id
_entity_poly.type
_entity_poly.pdbx_seq_one_letter_code
_entity_poly.pdbx_strand_id
1 'polypeptide(L)'
;MESSVCSVLTALYSVVVLAVVVNRRSVHIHIRREKFFQHIGFATALTAILGIVISVLGVQNAGLSGFFAGLNWAAFAVALIGLAITLFAIIASAELEEDTSEGAEFEL
;
A
#
# COMPACT_ATOMS: atom_id res chain seq x y z
N MET A 1 13.55 -15.99 -10.99
CA MET A 1 12.57 -14.97 -11.40
C MET A 1 13.17 -14.16 -12.52
N GLU A 2 12.48 -14.11 -13.65
CA GLU A 2 12.97 -13.45 -14.87
C GLU A 2 12.99 -11.92 -14.72
N SER A 3 13.84 -11.26 -15.50
CA SER A 3 13.97 -9.80 -15.50
C SER A 3 12.67 -9.08 -15.92
N SER A 4 11.87 -9.69 -16.79
CA SER A 4 10.54 -9.24 -17.20
C SER A 4 9.57 -9.15 -16.02
N VAL A 5 9.58 -10.15 -15.14
CA VAL A 5 8.75 -10.15 -13.92
C VAL A 5 9.23 -9.08 -12.94
N CYS A 6 10.55 -8.88 -12.85
CA CYS A 6 11.14 -7.86 -11.99
C CYS A 6 10.75 -6.43 -12.42
N SER A 7 10.70 -6.15 -13.73
CA SER A 7 10.28 -4.84 -14.24
C SER A 7 8.80 -4.57 -13.96
N VAL A 8 7.95 -5.58 -14.14
CA VAL A 8 6.52 -5.50 -13.78
C VAL A 8 6.34 -5.25 -12.29
N LEU A 9 7.02 -6.00 -11.42
CA LEU A 9 6.94 -5.80 -9.97
C LEU A 9 7.41 -4.41 -9.56
N THR A 10 8.48 -3.89 -10.18
CA THR A 10 8.96 -2.52 -9.92
C THR A 10 7.87 -1.48 -10.19
N ALA A 11 7.15 -1.61 -11.31
CA ALA A 11 6.04 -0.72 -11.64
C ALA A 11 4.89 -0.87 -10.64
N LEU A 12 4.50 -2.12 -10.30
CA LEU A 12 3.43 -2.38 -9.33
C LEU A 12 3.75 -1.83 -7.94
N TYR A 13 4.97 -2.01 -7.43
CA TYR A 13 5.37 -1.41 -6.17
C TYR A 13 5.32 0.11 -6.20
N SER A 14 5.70 0.73 -7.31
CA SER A 14 5.61 2.19 -7.47
C SER A 14 4.17 2.67 -7.38
N VAL A 15 3.23 1.93 -7.98
CA VAL A 15 1.79 2.17 -7.85
C VAL A 15 1.33 2.00 -6.41
N VAL A 16 1.77 0.96 -5.70
CA VAL A 16 1.42 0.76 -4.28
C VAL A 16 1.91 1.91 -3.42
N VAL A 17 3.16 2.36 -3.60
CA VAL A 17 3.71 3.51 -2.86
C VAL A 17 2.88 4.76 -3.14
N LEU A 18 2.60 5.06 -4.40
CA LEU A 18 1.79 6.21 -4.77
C LEU A 18 0.38 6.13 -4.19
N ALA A 19 -0.28 4.97 -4.30
CA ALA A 19 -1.60 4.76 -3.76
C ALA A 19 -1.63 4.98 -2.24
N VAL A 20 -0.67 4.40 -1.50
CA VAL A 20 -0.57 4.58 -0.05
C VAL A 20 -0.35 6.06 0.30
N VAL A 21 0.53 6.78 -0.42
CA VAL A 21 0.84 8.18 -0.14
C VAL A 21 -0.33 9.11 -0.46
N VAL A 22 -0.96 8.94 -1.63
CA VAL A 22 -2.10 9.76 -2.07
C VAL A 22 -3.29 9.54 -1.15
N ASN A 23 -3.62 8.28 -0.89
CA ASN A 23 -4.79 7.92 -0.10
C ASN A 23 -4.64 8.26 1.39
N ARG A 24 -3.42 8.39 1.91
CA ARG A 24 -3.21 8.81 3.31
C ARG A 24 -3.81 10.19 3.62
N ARG A 25 -4.03 11.03 2.61
CA ARG A 25 -4.68 12.34 2.77
C ARG A 25 -6.20 12.25 2.83
N SER A 26 -6.78 11.22 2.22
CA SER A 26 -8.24 11.01 2.16
C SER A 26 -8.81 10.30 3.38
N VAL A 27 -7.96 9.72 4.25
CA VAL A 27 -8.44 9.06 5.47
C VAL A 27 -8.85 10.10 6.51
N HIS A 28 -10.07 9.95 7.03
CA HIS A 28 -10.65 10.82 8.05
C HIS A 28 -9.72 10.94 9.27
N ILE A 29 -9.64 12.13 9.87
CA ILE A 29 -8.56 12.48 10.82
C ILE A 29 -8.55 11.61 12.08
N HIS A 30 -9.71 11.04 12.44
CA HIS A 30 -9.87 10.15 13.58
C HIS A 30 -9.20 8.79 13.34
N ILE A 31 -9.47 8.13 12.20
CA ILE A 31 -8.84 6.87 11.81
C ILE A 31 -7.35 7.07 11.49
N ARG A 32 -6.98 8.24 10.96
CA ARG A 32 -5.58 8.59 10.67
C ARG A 32 -4.70 8.73 11.93
N ARG A 33 -5.30 8.99 13.11
CA ARG A 33 -4.59 9.14 14.39
C ARG A 33 -4.38 7.83 15.15
N GLU A 34 -5.08 6.76 14.76
CA GLU A 34 -4.82 5.42 15.26
C GLU A 34 -3.36 5.03 14.98
N LYS A 35 -2.59 4.80 16.06
CA LYS A 35 -1.17 4.40 15.93
C LYS A 35 -1.03 3.17 15.05
N PHE A 36 -1.97 2.24 15.11
CA PHE A 36 -1.99 1.04 14.28
C PHE A 36 -1.99 1.39 12.78
N PHE A 37 -2.86 2.31 12.34
CA PHE A 37 -2.93 2.76 10.95
C PHE A 37 -1.67 3.51 10.50
N GLN A 38 -1.08 4.30 11.40
CA GLN A 38 0.17 4.99 11.11
C GLN A 38 1.33 4.02 10.88
N HIS A 39 1.43 2.97 11.71
CA HIS A 39 2.46 1.94 11.57
C HIS A 39 2.23 1.09 10.32
N ILE A 40 1.00 0.70 10.00
CA ILE A 40 0.70 -0.06 8.77
C ILE A 40 1.08 0.74 7.54
N GLY A 41 0.59 1.98 7.39
CA GLY A 41 0.90 2.78 6.20
C GLY A 41 2.41 3.02 6.03
N PHE A 42 3.13 3.23 7.13
CA PHE A 42 4.58 3.38 7.09
C PHE A 42 5.29 2.06 6.73
N ALA A 43 4.91 0.94 7.36
CA ALA A 43 5.50 -0.37 7.10
C ALA A 43 5.23 -0.85 5.66
N THR A 44 4.03 -0.61 5.13
CA THR A 44 3.67 -0.92 3.74
C THR A 44 4.51 -0.09 2.77
N ALA A 45 4.65 1.21 3.00
CA ALA A 45 5.48 2.08 2.15
C ALA A 45 6.96 1.64 2.19
N LEU A 46 7.51 1.35 3.38
CA LEU A 46 8.88 0.85 3.53
C LEU A 46 9.09 -0.48 2.80
N THR A 47 8.18 -1.43 2.98
CA THR A 47 8.24 -2.74 2.31
C THR A 47 8.20 -2.59 0.80
N ALA A 48 7.33 -1.71 0.28
CA ALA A 48 7.23 -1.46 -1.15
C ALA A 48 8.51 -0.78 -1.71
N ILE A 49 9.11 0.17 -0.98
CA ILE A 49 10.38 0.79 -1.37
C ILE A 49 11.51 -0.24 -1.42
N LEU A 50 11.60 -1.12 -0.41
CA LEU A 50 12.58 -2.21 -0.40
C LEU A 50 12.34 -3.19 -1.56
N GLY A 51 11.07 -3.51 -1.84
CA GLY A 51 10.67 -4.32 -2.99
C GLY A 51 11.07 -3.72 -4.34
N ILE A 52 11.00 -2.39 -4.48
CA ILE A 52 11.51 -1.66 -5.65
C ILE A 52 13.01 -1.87 -5.79
N VAL A 53 13.78 -1.63 -4.72
CA VAL A 53 15.24 -1.77 -4.75
C VAL A 53 15.64 -3.19 -5.16
N ILE A 54 15.03 -4.21 -4.55
CA ILE A 54 15.28 -5.62 -4.89
C ILE A 54 14.90 -5.91 -6.35
N SER A 55 13.74 -5.44 -6.80
CA SER A 55 13.27 -5.67 -8.18
C SER A 55 14.16 -5.00 -9.22
N VAL A 56 14.63 -3.77 -8.97
CA VAL A 56 15.56 -3.04 -9.82
C VAL A 56 16.90 -3.78 -9.91
N LEU A 57 17.42 -4.28 -8.78
CA LEU A 57 18.62 -5.13 -8.79
C LEU A 57 18.38 -6.41 -9.61
N GLY A 58 17.19 -6.98 -9.58
CA GLY A 58 16.81 -8.12 -10.41
C GLY A 58 16.79 -7.80 -11.90
N VAL A 59 16.31 -6.63 -12.30
CA VAL A 59 16.38 -6.19 -13.70
C VAL A 59 17.84 -6.05 -14.15
N GLN A 60 18.70 -5.44 -13.32
CA GLN A 60 20.11 -5.22 -13.66
C GLN A 60 20.92 -6.52 -13.76
N ASN A 61 20.63 -7.51 -12.92
CA ASN A 61 21.33 -8.80 -12.90
C ASN A 61 20.71 -9.86 -13.83
N ALA A 62 19.86 -9.45 -14.77
CA ALA A 62 19.11 -10.34 -15.68
C ALA A 62 18.22 -11.39 -14.96
N GLY A 63 17.83 -11.12 -13.72
CA GLY A 63 16.93 -11.94 -12.91
C GLY A 63 17.29 -11.94 -11.43
N LEU A 64 16.43 -12.59 -10.64
CA LEU A 64 16.65 -12.89 -9.22
C LEU A 64 16.60 -14.39 -8.99
N SER A 65 17.58 -14.92 -8.25
CA SER A 65 17.66 -16.34 -7.92
C SER A 65 17.05 -16.65 -6.55
N GLY A 66 16.39 -17.82 -6.46
CA GLY A 66 16.00 -18.51 -5.22
C GLY A 66 15.51 -17.61 -4.09
N PHE A 67 16.40 -17.37 -3.12
CA PHE A 67 16.09 -16.63 -1.91
C PHE A 67 15.57 -15.22 -2.19
N PHE A 68 16.25 -14.43 -3.02
CA PHE A 68 15.82 -13.05 -3.29
C PHE A 68 14.54 -12.98 -4.12
N ALA A 69 14.30 -13.97 -4.99
CA ALA A 69 13.03 -14.08 -5.71
C ALA A 69 11.88 -14.35 -4.73
N GLY A 70 12.05 -15.28 -3.79
CA GLY A 70 11.06 -15.56 -2.75
C GLY A 70 10.82 -14.36 -1.84
N LEU A 71 11.89 -13.67 -1.43
CA LEU A 71 11.81 -12.49 -0.58
C LEU A 71 11.07 -11.34 -1.29
N ASN A 72 11.29 -11.15 -2.58
CA ASN A 72 10.57 -10.15 -3.37
C ASN A 72 9.07 -10.49 -3.49
N TRP A 73 8.71 -11.77 -3.68
CA TRP A 73 7.31 -12.17 -3.68
C TRP A 73 6.64 -11.98 -2.31
N ALA A 74 7.33 -12.31 -1.23
CA ALA A 74 6.83 -12.10 0.12
C ALA A 74 6.62 -10.60 0.40
N ALA A 75 7.58 -9.75 0.01
CA ALA A 75 7.45 -8.30 0.12
C ALA A 75 6.25 -7.78 -0.69
N PHE A 76 6.01 -8.33 -1.89
CA PHE A 76 4.89 -7.95 -2.73
C PHE A 76 3.54 -8.32 -2.09
N ALA A 77 3.43 -9.54 -1.55
CA ALA A 77 2.23 -9.97 -0.84
C ALA A 77 1.93 -9.08 0.38
N VAL A 78 2.95 -8.75 1.18
CA VAL A 78 2.80 -7.82 2.32
C VAL A 78 2.37 -6.43 1.87
N ALA A 79 2.94 -5.93 0.77
CA ALA A 79 2.57 -4.64 0.20
C ALA A 79 1.10 -4.61 -0.26
N LEU A 80 0.62 -5.68 -0.90
CA LEU A 80 -0.78 -5.82 -1.30
C LEU A 80 -1.74 -5.89 -0.11
N ILE A 81 -1.40 -6.65 0.94
CA ILE A 81 -2.22 -6.73 2.16
C ILE A 81 -2.32 -5.34 2.82
N GLY A 82 -1.19 -4.64 2.95
CA GLY A 82 -1.16 -3.29 3.50
C GLY A 82 -1.98 -2.29 2.68
N LEU A 83 -1.93 -2.40 1.35
CA LEU A 83 -2.76 -1.60 0.45
C LEU A 83 -4.24 -1.92 0.65
N ALA A 84 -4.62 -3.20 0.71
CA ALA A 84 -6.01 -3.63 0.90
C ALA A 84 -6.58 -3.11 2.24
N ILE A 85 -5.80 -3.20 3.32
CA ILE A 85 -6.19 -2.63 4.63
C ILE A 85 -6.38 -1.11 4.52
N THR A 86 -5.48 -0.43 3.80
CA THR A 86 -5.59 1.03 3.59
C THR A 86 -6.86 1.38 2.81
N LEU A 87 -7.20 0.64 1.77
CA LEU A 87 -8.41 0.85 0.98
C LEU A 87 -9.68 0.61 1.81
N PHE A 88 -9.71 -0.47 2.60
CA PHE A 88 -10.83 -0.77 3.48
C PHE A 88 -11.07 0.38 4.48
N ALA A 89 -10.00 0.96 5.02
CA ALA A 89 -10.08 2.10 5.92
C ALA A 89 -10.69 3.35 5.25
N ILE A 90 -10.37 3.59 3.98
CA ILE A 90 -10.91 4.72 3.23
C ILE A 90 -12.40 4.53 3.00
N ILE A 91 -12.82 3.33 2.59
CA ILE A 91 -14.23 3.01 2.37
C ILE A 91 -15.01 3.19 3.68
N ALA A 92 -14.52 2.60 4.77
CA ALA A 92 -15.13 2.76 6.08
C ALA A 92 -15.14 4.23 6.57
N SER A 93 -14.14 5.04 6.17
CA SER A 93 -14.13 6.48 6.48
C SER A 93 -15.19 7.23 5.67
N ALA A 94 -15.40 6.86 4.40
CA ALA A 94 -16.36 7.50 3.52
C ALA A 94 -17.81 7.19 3.93
N GLU A 95 -18.11 5.93 4.28
CA GLU A 95 -19.42 5.53 4.82
C GLU A 95 -19.77 6.32 6.09
N LEU A 96 -18.80 6.51 7.00
CA LEU A 96 -19.01 7.25 8.24
C LEU A 96 -19.23 8.77 8.01
N GLU A 97 -18.62 9.33 6.97
CA GLU A 97 -18.81 10.73 6.59
C GLU A 97 -20.21 10.97 5.99
N GLU A 98 -20.70 10.02 5.18
CA GLU A 98 -22.05 10.00 4.62
C GLU A 98 -23.11 9.94 5.74
N ASP A 99 -23.00 8.98 6.67
CA ASP A 99 -23.89 8.84 7.83
C ASP A 99 -23.97 10.11 8.69
N THR A 100 -22.84 10.79 8.89
CA THR A 100 -22.77 12.03 9.68
C THR A 100 -23.46 13.19 8.96
N SER A 101 -23.34 13.25 7.62
CA SER A 101 -23.97 14.30 6.82
C SER A 101 -25.49 14.15 6.73
N GLU A 102 -26.00 12.92 6.59
CA GLU A 102 -27.44 12.66 6.59
C GLU A 102 -28.08 12.97 7.95
N GLY A 103 -27.43 12.57 9.06
CA GLY A 103 -27.92 12.88 10.40
C GLY A 103 -28.05 14.38 10.69
N ALA A 104 -27.18 15.21 10.11
CA ALA A 104 -27.23 16.66 10.25
C ALA A 104 -28.35 17.32 9.41
N GLU A 105 -28.74 16.73 8.28
CA GLU A 105 -29.88 17.22 7.48
C GLU A 105 -31.23 16.97 8.15
N PHE A 106 -31.37 15.92 8.98
CA PHE A 106 -32.61 15.65 9.72
C PHE A 106 -32.80 16.50 10.98
N GLU A 107 -31.78 17.23 11.43
CA GLU A 107 -31.85 18.14 12.58
C GLU A 107 -32.14 19.61 12.20
N LEU A 108 -32.34 19.91 10.91
CA LEU A 108 -32.72 21.22 10.38
C LEU A 108 -34.19 21.28 9.93
#